data_AF-A0A9E2A4P7-F1
#
_entry.id   AF-A0A9E2A4P7-F1
#
_cell.length_a   1.000
_cell.length_b   1.000
_cell.length_c   1.000
_cell.angle_alpha   90.00
_cell.angle_beta   90.00
_cell.angle_gamma   90.00
#
_symmetry.space_group_name_H-M   'P 1'
#
loop_
_entity.id
_entity.type
_entity.pdbx_description
1 polymer ?
#
loop_
_entity_poly.entity_id
_entity_poly.type
_entity_poly.pdbx_seq_one_letter_code
_entity_poly.pdbx_strand_id
1 'polypeptide(L)'
;ALIDPDRAAERFEAGNPTTSAAAGDSGSTTHFSVVDADGNMVACTKTINHFFGSGITAPGTGVLLNDQMDDFDKRPGLANSIEPGKKPLSSMSPVLLMKTGRPFATLGSPGGKRIISTMALLISNLVDHGMDIQSAIEAPRINNYRDGPLKIEDRFSADVQASLVEKGHELEVKKSFDLYFGGAQGIVIDPETGLRHGGADPRRDGQAMGY
;
A
#
# COMPACT_ATOMS: atom_id res chain seq x y z
N ALA A 1 14.02 1.56 23.76
CA ALA A 1 12.84 1.44 22.87
C ALA A 1 13.27 0.68 21.62
N LEU A 2 12.35 -0.02 20.92
CA LEU A 2 12.67 -0.67 19.63
C LEU A 2 12.90 0.35 18.51
N ILE A 3 12.63 1.63 18.74
CA ILE A 3 12.81 2.73 17.80
C ILE A 3 13.63 3.82 18.50
N ASP A 4 14.66 4.30 17.81
CA ASP A 4 15.43 5.49 18.20
C ASP A 4 15.08 6.63 17.22
N PRO A 5 14.49 7.75 17.69
CA PRO A 5 14.08 8.84 16.79
C PRO A 5 15.27 9.60 16.18
N ASP A 6 16.46 9.47 16.75
CA ASP A 6 17.66 10.22 16.34
C ASP A 6 18.62 9.37 15.50
N ARG A 7 18.28 8.11 15.26
CA ARG A 7 19.16 7.20 14.53
C ARG A 7 18.40 6.15 13.72
N ALA A 8 18.83 5.96 12.48
CA ALA A 8 18.42 4.86 11.64
C ALA A 8 18.80 3.53 12.30
N ALA A 9 17.85 2.60 12.30
CA ALA A 9 18.12 1.27 12.80
C ALA A 9 19.06 0.50 11.87
N GLU A 10 20.12 -0.08 12.43
CA GLU A 10 21.10 -0.85 11.64
C GLU A 10 20.53 -2.19 11.17
N ARG A 11 19.68 -2.83 11.99
CA ARG A 11 18.95 -4.08 11.70
C ARG A 11 17.91 -4.35 12.78
N PHE A 12 16.74 -4.81 12.37
CA PHE A 12 15.75 -5.40 13.27
C PHE A 12 15.57 -6.88 12.95
N GLU A 13 15.64 -7.73 13.97
CA GLU A 13 15.15 -9.11 13.85
C GLU A 13 13.62 -9.04 13.79
N ALA A 14 13.05 -9.31 12.62
CA ALA A 14 11.62 -9.54 12.51
C ALA A 14 11.27 -10.85 13.24
N GLY A 15 10.00 -11.05 13.60
CA GLY A 15 9.48 -12.41 13.77
C GLY A 15 9.74 -13.24 12.50
N ASN A 16 9.54 -14.56 12.55
CA ASN A 16 9.97 -15.46 11.47
C ASN A 16 8.91 -15.69 10.36
N PRO A 17 8.63 -14.72 9.47
CA PRO A 17 8.32 -15.03 8.09
C PRO A 17 9.45 -14.45 7.24
N THR A 18 10.51 -15.22 7.02
CA THR A 18 11.53 -14.85 6.03
C THR A 18 10.87 -14.73 4.66
N THR A 19 11.03 -13.58 4.01
CA THR A 19 10.60 -13.38 2.62
C THR A 19 11.85 -13.38 1.74
N SER A 20 11.80 -14.11 0.62
CA SER A 20 12.82 -14.01 -0.40
C SER A 20 12.82 -12.60 -0.98
N ALA A 21 13.92 -11.88 -0.77
CA ALA A 21 14.26 -10.69 -1.53
C ALA A 21 14.88 -11.15 -2.85
N ALA A 22 14.10 -11.25 -3.92
CA ALA A 22 14.58 -11.23 -5.32
C ALA A 22 13.44 -11.56 -6.30
N ALA A 23 12.53 -10.61 -6.52
CA ALA A 23 11.84 -10.42 -7.80
C ALA A 23 11.23 -9.01 -7.76
N GLY A 24 11.34 -8.26 -8.85
CA GLY A 24 10.84 -6.88 -8.91
C GLY A 24 9.33 -6.84 -8.65
N ASP A 25 8.93 -6.19 -7.56
CA ASP A 25 7.53 -6.06 -7.16
C ASP A 25 6.78 -5.18 -8.17
N SER A 26 5.87 -5.79 -8.94
CA SER A 26 5.13 -5.10 -10.00
C SER A 26 3.78 -4.54 -9.54
N GLY A 27 3.40 -3.38 -10.08
CA GLY A 27 2.27 -2.56 -9.63
C GLY A 27 0.88 -3.00 -10.11
N SER A 28 0.60 -4.28 -10.30
CA SER A 28 -0.53 -4.74 -11.14
C SER A 28 -1.78 -5.14 -10.38
N THR A 29 -1.78 -4.84 -9.09
CA THR A 29 -2.97 -4.81 -8.26
C THR A 29 -3.81 -3.58 -8.61
N THR A 30 -5.12 -3.66 -8.37
CA THR A 30 -6.02 -2.52 -8.35
C THR A 30 -6.76 -2.47 -7.01
N HIS A 31 -7.17 -1.27 -6.61
CA HIS A 31 -8.05 -1.06 -5.47
C HIS A 31 -9.17 -0.11 -5.86
N PHE A 32 -10.37 -0.36 -5.36
CA PHE A 32 -11.47 0.59 -5.43
C PHE A 32 -12.25 0.62 -4.12
N SER A 33 -12.87 1.77 -3.89
CA SER A 33 -13.63 2.11 -2.69
C SER A 33 -15.04 2.54 -3.10
N VAL A 34 -16.06 2.06 -2.37
CA VAL A 34 -17.46 2.44 -2.60
C VAL A 34 -18.13 2.72 -1.27
N VAL A 35 -18.88 3.80 -1.20
CA VAL A 35 -19.81 4.09 -0.11
C VAL A 35 -21.16 4.46 -0.71
N ASP A 36 -22.24 3.82 -0.27
CA ASP A 36 -23.58 4.13 -0.75
C ASP A 36 -24.35 5.08 0.17
N ALA A 37 -25.58 5.42 -0.23
CA ALA A 37 -26.47 6.31 0.51
C ALA A 37 -26.85 5.77 1.90
N ASP A 38 -26.97 4.45 2.04
CA ASP A 38 -27.30 3.77 3.31
C ASP A 38 -26.08 3.65 4.25
N GLY A 39 -24.90 4.03 3.77
CA GLY A 39 -23.65 4.00 4.53
C GLY A 39 -22.94 2.65 4.50
N ASN A 40 -23.33 1.75 3.58
CA ASN A 40 -22.56 0.53 3.32
C ASN A 40 -21.21 0.93 2.72
N MET A 41 -20.15 0.30 3.21
CA MET A 41 -18.78 0.57 2.80
C MET A 41 -18.14 -0.67 2.19
N VAL A 42 -17.48 -0.50 1.04
CA VAL A 42 -16.69 -1.54 0.37
C VAL A 42 -15.29 -1.02 0.12
N ALA A 43 -14.31 -1.78 0.60
CA ALA A 43 -12.90 -1.66 0.23
C ALA A 43 -12.50 -2.94 -0.50
N CYS A 44 -12.21 -2.85 -1.79
CA CYS A 44 -11.91 -4.04 -2.61
C CYS A 44 -10.54 -3.89 -3.28
N THR A 45 -9.61 -4.76 -2.88
CA THR A 45 -8.30 -4.89 -3.53
C THR A 45 -8.26 -6.20 -4.32
N LYS A 46 -7.94 -6.11 -5.60
CA LYS A 46 -7.91 -7.27 -6.50
C LYS A 46 -6.61 -7.29 -7.30
N THR A 47 -6.06 -8.48 -7.52
CA THR A 47 -4.80 -8.66 -8.23
C THR A 47 -4.79 -9.96 -9.03
N ILE A 48 -3.92 -9.98 -10.04
CA ILE A 48 -3.44 -11.19 -10.73
C ILE A 48 -1.95 -11.40 -10.49
N ASN A 49 -1.42 -10.80 -9.41
CA ASN A 49 -0.01 -10.64 -9.07
C ASN A 49 0.73 -9.72 -10.05
N HIS A 50 1.54 -10.25 -10.97
CA HIS A 50 2.37 -9.40 -11.81
C HIS A 50 1.60 -8.64 -12.90
N PHE A 51 2.27 -7.72 -13.63
CA PHE A 51 1.64 -7.08 -14.81
C PHE A 51 1.34 -8.16 -15.82
N PHE A 52 0.06 -8.26 -16.20
CA PHE A 52 -0.47 -9.37 -16.99
C PHE A 52 -0.41 -10.76 -16.33
N GLY A 53 -0.17 -10.84 -15.02
CA GLY A 53 -0.09 -12.09 -14.26
C GLY A 53 0.94 -13.04 -14.87
N SER A 54 0.50 -14.27 -15.18
CA SER A 54 1.34 -15.27 -15.85
C SER A 54 1.65 -14.99 -17.32
N GLY A 55 0.97 -14.02 -17.93
CA GLY A 55 0.97 -13.80 -19.38
C GLY A 55 0.15 -14.82 -20.17
N ILE A 56 -0.46 -15.81 -19.49
CA ILE A 56 -1.25 -16.87 -20.13
C ILE A 56 -2.73 -16.50 -20.11
N THR A 57 -3.35 -16.50 -21.29
CA THR A 57 -4.81 -16.34 -21.43
C THR A 57 -5.44 -17.70 -21.68
N ALA A 58 -6.49 -18.06 -20.94
CA ALA A 58 -7.22 -19.30 -21.16
C ALA A 58 -7.84 -19.30 -22.58
N PRO A 59 -7.55 -20.31 -23.42
CA PRO A 59 -7.92 -20.30 -24.84
C PRO A 59 -9.39 -20.00 -25.09
N GLY A 60 -9.68 -19.02 -25.96
CA GLY A 60 -11.04 -18.64 -26.37
C GLY A 60 -11.85 -17.85 -25.33
N THR A 61 -11.29 -17.54 -24.15
CA THR A 61 -12.06 -16.89 -23.07
C THR A 61 -11.74 -15.41 -22.86
N GLY A 62 -10.56 -14.96 -23.26
CA GLY A 62 -10.04 -13.64 -22.90
C GLY A 62 -9.66 -13.51 -21.41
N VAL A 63 -9.72 -14.59 -20.62
CA VAL A 63 -9.39 -14.58 -19.19
C VAL A 63 -7.88 -14.78 -19.00
N LEU A 64 -7.23 -13.74 -18.49
CA LEU A 64 -5.82 -13.75 -18.14
C LEU A 64 -5.60 -14.43 -16.78
N LEU A 65 -4.67 -15.38 -16.74
CA LEU A 65 -4.37 -16.17 -15.55
C LEU A 65 -3.33 -15.48 -14.67
N ASN A 66 -3.58 -15.49 -13.36
CA ASN A 66 -2.64 -14.96 -12.36
C ASN A 66 -1.37 -15.81 -12.27
N ASP A 67 -0.32 -15.23 -11.70
CA ASP A 67 0.89 -15.92 -11.27
C ASP A 67 1.10 -15.81 -9.75
N GLN A 68 0.01 -15.92 -8.97
CA GLN A 68 0.05 -15.73 -7.52
C GLN A 68 0.92 -16.74 -6.78
N MET A 69 1.24 -17.88 -7.40
CA MET A 69 2.17 -18.84 -6.81
C MET A 69 3.58 -18.27 -6.58
N ASP A 70 3.96 -17.18 -7.26
CA ASP A 70 5.25 -16.52 -7.02
C ASP A 70 5.36 -15.87 -5.64
N ASP A 71 4.23 -15.56 -4.97
CA ASP A 71 4.23 -15.00 -3.62
C ASP A 71 4.67 -16.00 -2.53
N PHE A 72 4.75 -17.30 -2.85
CA PHE A 72 5.28 -18.29 -1.91
C PHE A 72 6.80 -18.18 -1.74
N ASP A 73 7.28 -18.56 -0.56
CA ASP A 73 8.70 -18.87 -0.38
C ASP A 73 9.02 -20.20 -1.06
N LYS A 74 10.01 -20.17 -1.95
CA LYS A 74 10.46 -21.33 -2.74
C LYS A 74 11.23 -22.34 -1.89
N ARG A 75 11.72 -21.94 -0.71
CA ARG A 75 12.42 -22.82 0.24
C ARG A 75 11.39 -23.61 1.06
N PRO A 76 11.58 -24.92 1.27
CA PRO A 76 10.65 -25.74 2.05
C PRO A 76 10.78 -25.49 3.57
N GLY A 77 9.73 -25.82 4.31
CA GLY A 77 9.73 -25.83 5.79
C GLY A 77 9.52 -24.48 6.47
N LEU A 78 9.17 -23.43 5.72
CA LEU A 78 8.87 -22.09 6.21
C LEU A 78 7.35 -21.84 6.24
N ALA A 79 6.93 -20.82 7.00
CA ALA A 79 5.51 -20.47 7.16
C ALA A 79 4.80 -20.22 5.82
N ASN A 80 5.49 -19.59 4.86
CA ASN A 80 4.98 -19.31 3.52
C ASN A 80 5.59 -20.24 2.45
N SER A 81 6.05 -21.44 2.81
CA SER A 81 6.46 -22.43 1.81
C SER A 81 5.26 -22.97 1.02
N ILE A 82 5.54 -23.42 -0.20
CA ILE A 82 4.56 -24.04 -1.11
C ILE A 82 4.03 -25.35 -0.52
N GLU A 83 2.70 -25.48 -0.44
CA GLU A 83 2.00 -26.70 -0.05
C GLU A 83 0.68 -26.87 -0.86
N PRO A 84 0.22 -28.10 -1.12
CA PRO A 84 -1.03 -28.34 -1.84
C PRO A 84 -2.24 -27.68 -1.16
N GLY A 85 -3.03 -26.93 -1.92
CA GLY A 85 -4.24 -26.25 -1.44
C GLY A 85 -3.99 -25.05 -0.51
N LYS A 86 -2.73 -24.75 -0.17
CA LYS A 86 -2.37 -23.57 0.61
C LYS A 86 -2.51 -22.31 -0.24
N LYS A 87 -2.87 -21.20 0.40
CA LYS A 87 -2.91 -19.87 -0.22
C LYS A 87 -1.62 -19.11 0.12
N PRO A 88 -1.00 -18.42 -0.85
CA PRO A 88 0.22 -17.66 -0.60
C PRO A 88 -0.06 -16.44 0.29
N LEU A 89 0.98 -15.97 0.99
CA LEU A 89 0.97 -14.70 1.69
C LEU A 89 0.61 -13.56 0.73
N SER A 90 -0.23 -12.63 1.17
CA SER A 90 -0.54 -11.41 0.43
C SER A 90 -0.25 -10.18 1.27
N SER A 91 0.14 -9.10 0.62
CA SER A 91 0.27 -7.77 1.23
C SER A 91 -0.91 -6.85 0.94
N MET A 92 -1.98 -7.36 0.30
CA MET A 92 -3.21 -6.58 0.11
C MET A 92 -3.81 -6.18 1.47
N SER A 93 -4.08 -4.90 1.62
CA SER A 93 -4.68 -4.33 2.83
C SER A 93 -5.87 -3.44 2.48
N PRO A 94 -7.03 -4.01 2.06
CA PRO A 94 -8.27 -3.26 2.01
C PRO A 94 -8.69 -2.91 3.45
N VAL A 95 -8.92 -1.63 3.73
CA VAL A 95 -9.17 -1.12 5.08
C VAL A 95 -10.54 -0.45 5.14
N LEU A 96 -11.30 -0.80 6.19
CA LEU A 96 -12.45 -0.04 6.67
C LEU A 96 -12.09 0.55 8.02
N LEU A 97 -12.11 1.87 8.13
CA LEU A 97 -11.92 2.59 9.38
C LEU A 97 -13.27 2.89 10.03
N MET A 98 -13.34 2.66 11.33
CA MET A 98 -14.50 2.94 12.16
C MET A 98 -14.11 3.92 13.27
N LYS A 99 -14.94 4.92 13.54
CA LYS A 99 -14.77 5.86 14.65
C LYS A 99 -15.89 5.63 15.66
N THR A 100 -15.53 5.12 16.84
CA THR A 100 -16.48 4.78 17.92
C THR A 100 -17.67 3.95 17.43
N GLY A 101 -17.39 2.88 16.66
CA GLY A 101 -18.43 1.99 16.12
C GLY A 101 -19.18 2.51 14.89
N ARG A 102 -18.91 3.74 14.42
CA ARG A 102 -19.52 4.31 13.20
C ARG A 102 -18.56 4.24 12.01
N PRO A 103 -19.07 4.01 10.79
CA PRO A 103 -18.30 4.15 9.55
C PRO A 103 -17.53 5.47 9.50
N PHE A 104 -16.25 5.41 9.12
CA PHE A 104 -15.42 6.61 8.99
C PHE A 104 -14.75 6.70 7.61
N ALA A 105 -14.07 5.65 7.16
CA ALA A 105 -13.42 5.69 5.86
C ALA A 105 -13.22 4.30 5.22
N THR A 106 -13.14 4.27 3.90
CA THR A 106 -12.63 3.13 3.12
C THR A 106 -11.29 3.51 2.51
N LEU A 107 -10.31 2.61 2.56
CA LEU A 107 -8.98 2.86 2.03
C LEU A 107 -8.40 1.59 1.42
N GLY A 108 -7.50 1.78 0.46
CA GLY A 108 -6.64 0.72 -0.04
C GLY A 108 -5.76 1.23 -1.17
N SER A 109 -4.75 0.43 -1.51
CA SER A 109 -3.83 0.75 -2.60
C SER A 109 -3.34 -0.54 -3.24
N PRO A 110 -2.95 -0.50 -4.52
CA PRO A 110 -2.02 -1.45 -5.10
C PRO A 110 -0.57 -1.13 -4.69
N GLY A 111 0.38 -2.00 -5.08
CA GLY A 111 1.82 -1.77 -4.87
C GLY A 111 2.56 -2.88 -4.11
N GLY A 112 2.06 -4.12 -4.18
CA GLY A 112 2.68 -5.29 -3.57
C GLY A 112 2.99 -5.10 -2.09
N LYS A 113 4.23 -5.36 -1.68
CA LYS A 113 4.63 -5.28 -0.26
C LYS A 113 4.53 -3.85 0.31
N ARG A 114 4.50 -2.84 -0.54
CA ARG A 114 4.42 -1.41 -0.19
C ARG A 114 3.01 -0.96 0.17
N ILE A 115 2.01 -1.80 -0.07
CA ILE A 115 0.62 -1.53 0.32
C ILE A 115 0.55 -1.26 1.83
N ILE A 116 1.31 -2.02 2.63
CA ILE A 116 1.30 -1.92 4.09
C ILE A 116 1.80 -0.54 4.56
N SER A 117 2.95 -0.08 4.07
CA SER A 117 3.50 1.25 4.41
C SER A 117 2.60 2.37 3.88
N THR A 118 2.03 2.20 2.67
CA THR A 118 1.07 3.15 2.11
C THR A 118 -0.16 3.31 3.01
N MET A 119 -0.74 2.20 3.49
CA MET A 119 -1.88 2.27 4.40
C MET A 119 -1.52 2.90 5.74
N ALA A 120 -0.35 2.59 6.31
CA ALA A 120 0.10 3.20 7.56
C ALA A 120 0.21 4.73 7.44
N LEU A 121 0.83 5.23 6.36
CA LEU A 121 0.94 6.67 6.10
C LEU A 121 -0.42 7.32 5.90
N LEU A 122 -1.31 6.71 5.09
CA LEU A 122 -2.65 7.26 4.85
C LEU A 122 -3.49 7.32 6.12
N ILE A 123 -3.47 6.27 6.93
CA ILE A 123 -4.19 6.23 8.21
C ILE A 123 -3.66 7.32 9.14
N SER A 124 -2.33 7.46 9.26
CA SER A 124 -1.74 8.50 10.11
C SER A 124 -2.07 9.91 9.61
N ASN A 125 -2.03 10.15 8.30
CA ASN A 125 -2.42 11.43 7.71
C ASN A 125 -3.88 11.81 8.03
N LEU A 126 -4.81 10.85 7.95
CA LEU A 126 -6.22 11.09 8.26
C LEU A 126 -6.48 11.24 9.76
N VAL A 127 -5.88 10.37 10.58
CA VAL A 127 -6.22 10.24 12.01
C VAL A 127 -5.37 11.15 12.88
N ASP A 128 -4.05 11.14 12.69
CA ASP A 128 -3.11 11.87 13.54
C ASP A 128 -2.90 13.30 13.06
N HIS A 129 -2.89 13.52 11.74
CA HIS A 129 -2.68 14.84 11.13
C HIS A 129 -3.96 15.53 10.67
N GLY A 130 -5.11 14.87 10.74
CA GLY A 130 -6.42 15.46 10.43
C GLY A 130 -6.57 15.94 8.98
N MET A 131 -5.82 15.37 8.04
CA MET A 131 -5.90 15.73 6.62
C MET A 131 -7.23 15.28 6.02
N ASP A 132 -7.72 16.03 5.02
CA ASP A 132 -8.78 15.53 4.13
C ASP A 132 -8.26 14.37 3.26
N ILE A 133 -9.18 13.60 2.67
CA ILE A 133 -8.82 12.38 1.94
C ILE A 133 -7.91 12.61 0.74
N GLN A 134 -8.09 13.71 -0.01
CA GLN A 134 -7.28 13.97 -1.18
C GLN A 134 -5.88 14.40 -0.75
N SER A 135 -5.78 15.32 0.22
CA SER A 135 -4.49 15.72 0.81
C SER A 135 -3.72 14.54 1.41
N ALA A 136 -4.41 13.64 2.13
CA ALA A 136 -3.79 12.46 2.72
C ALA A 136 -3.23 11.49 1.66
N ILE A 137 -3.94 11.32 0.54
CA ILE A 137 -3.51 10.51 -0.60
C ILE A 137 -2.34 11.17 -1.33
N GLU A 138 -2.41 12.48 -1.54
CA GLU A 138 -1.39 13.23 -2.28
C GLU A 138 -0.11 13.46 -1.49
N ALA A 139 -0.15 13.38 -0.15
CA ALA A 139 1.03 13.52 0.70
C ALA A 139 2.21 12.67 0.18
N PRO A 140 3.45 13.19 0.29
CA PRO A 140 4.62 12.48 -0.17
C PRO A 140 4.88 11.21 0.66
N ARG A 141 5.31 10.14 0.02
CA ARG A 141 5.42 8.81 0.63
C ARG A 141 6.86 8.34 0.77
N ILE A 142 7.05 7.48 1.76
CA ILE A 142 8.29 6.75 2.01
C ILE A 142 8.00 5.25 2.11
N ASN A 143 8.98 4.43 1.76
CA ASN A 143 8.94 2.99 1.99
C ASN A 143 10.37 2.46 2.19
N ASN A 144 10.57 1.66 3.23
CA ASN A 144 11.81 0.94 3.43
C ASN A 144 11.55 -0.56 3.54
N TYR A 145 12.31 -1.35 2.80
CA TYR A 145 12.36 -2.79 3.03
C TYR A 145 13.37 -3.07 4.16
N ARG A 146 13.44 -4.33 4.63
CA ARG A 146 14.42 -4.70 5.64
C ARG A 146 15.86 -4.41 5.20
N ASP A 147 16.14 -4.69 3.93
CA ASP A 147 17.46 -4.55 3.33
C ASP A 147 17.37 -3.49 2.21
N GLY A 148 18.26 -2.50 2.23
CA GLY A 148 18.38 -1.47 1.20
C GLY A 148 18.00 -0.05 1.65
N PRO A 149 18.04 0.92 0.71
CA PRO A 149 17.80 2.32 1.01
C PRO A 149 16.32 2.62 1.27
N LEU A 150 16.10 3.64 2.09
CA LEU A 150 14.80 4.29 2.27
C LEU A 150 14.42 4.96 0.94
N LYS A 151 13.35 4.46 0.31
CA LYS A 151 12.80 5.10 -0.88
C LYS A 151 11.87 6.21 -0.46
N ILE A 152 12.07 7.39 -1.02
CA ILE A 152 11.43 8.64 -0.62
C ILE A 152 11.07 9.47 -1.86
N GLU A 153 9.89 10.06 -1.91
CA GLU A 153 9.54 10.99 -3.00
C GLU A 153 10.29 12.32 -2.88
N ASP A 154 10.64 12.92 -4.02
CA ASP A 154 11.37 14.21 -4.11
C ASP A 154 10.61 15.43 -3.53
N ARG A 155 9.33 15.27 -3.21
CA ARG A 155 8.48 16.32 -2.63
C ARG A 155 8.70 16.52 -1.12
N PHE A 156 9.47 15.66 -0.46
CA PHE A 156 10.01 15.98 0.87
C PHE A 156 11.08 17.07 0.74
N SER A 157 11.09 18.05 1.65
CA SER A 157 12.05 19.15 1.58
C SER A 157 13.50 18.66 1.67
N ALA A 158 14.42 19.44 1.10
CA ALA A 158 15.86 19.13 1.16
C ALA A 158 16.36 18.98 2.61
N ASP A 159 15.86 19.81 3.52
CA ASP A 159 16.21 19.74 4.96
C ASP A 159 15.77 18.42 5.61
N VAL A 160 14.57 17.92 5.26
CA VAL A 160 14.09 16.62 5.76
C VAL A 160 14.96 15.49 5.21
N GLN A 161 15.29 15.53 3.92
CA GLN A 161 16.16 14.53 3.30
C GLN A 161 17.57 14.55 3.93
N ALA A 162 18.15 15.73 4.14
CA ALA A 162 19.44 15.88 4.80
C ALA A 162 19.43 15.35 6.24
N SER A 163 18.40 15.69 7.01
CA SER A 163 18.25 15.19 8.39
C SER A 163 18.13 13.67 8.45
N LEU A 164 17.43 13.03 7.51
CA LEU A 164 17.37 11.57 7.44
C LEU A 164 18.73 10.94 7.15
N VAL A 165 19.54 11.56 6.27
CA VAL A 165 20.91 11.12 5.99
C VAL A 165 21.80 11.27 7.23
N GLU A 166 21.71 12.39 7.95
CA GLU A 166 22.46 12.61 9.21
C GLU A 166 22.11 11.56 10.27
N LYS A 167 20.85 11.11 10.31
CA LYS A 167 20.40 10.01 11.17
C LYS A 167 20.89 8.64 10.70
N GLY A 168 21.50 8.52 9.52
CA GLY A 168 22.08 7.28 9.01
C GLY A 168 21.23 6.54 7.98
N HIS A 169 20.19 7.15 7.42
CA HIS A 169 19.44 6.55 6.32
C HIS A 169 20.16 6.73 4.98
N GLU A 170 20.34 5.64 4.24
CA GLU A 170 20.62 5.72 2.80
C GLU A 170 19.32 6.04 2.07
N LEU A 171 19.32 7.06 1.21
CA LEU A 171 18.12 7.51 0.49
C LEU A 171 18.17 7.10 -0.99
N GLU A 172 17.06 6.57 -1.48
CA GLU A 172 16.79 6.41 -2.90
C GLU A 172 15.63 7.33 -3.28
N VAL A 173 15.96 8.52 -3.82
CA VAL A 173 14.97 9.53 -4.16
C VAL A 173 14.21 9.13 -5.42
N LYS A 174 12.88 9.15 -5.34
CA LYS A 174 11.92 8.86 -6.40
C LYS A 174 11.25 10.15 -6.86
N LYS A 175 10.70 10.13 -8.08
CA LYS A 175 10.06 11.32 -8.66
C LYS A 175 8.80 11.72 -7.89
N SER A 176 8.37 12.96 -8.08
CA SER A 176 7.05 13.43 -7.64
C SER A 176 5.97 12.51 -8.19
N PHE A 177 5.12 11.99 -7.31
CA PHE A 177 4.04 11.07 -7.65
C PHE A 177 4.53 9.82 -8.41
N ASP A 178 5.60 9.19 -7.91
CA ASP A 178 6.14 7.97 -8.51
C ASP A 178 5.20 6.77 -8.30
N LEU A 179 4.89 6.05 -9.38
CA LEU A 179 4.10 4.81 -9.41
C LEU A 179 4.60 3.74 -8.43
N TYR A 180 5.88 3.80 -8.07
CA TYR A 180 6.46 2.95 -7.03
C TYR A 180 5.62 2.96 -5.74
N PHE A 181 5.06 4.11 -5.33
CA PHE A 181 4.31 4.24 -4.07
C PHE A 181 2.82 3.88 -4.18
N GLY A 182 2.40 3.19 -5.24
CA GLY A 182 1.07 2.62 -5.34
C GLY A 182 0.08 3.45 -6.16
N GLY A 183 -1.14 3.58 -5.65
CA GLY A 183 -2.26 4.20 -6.37
C GLY A 183 -3.52 4.14 -5.52
N ALA A 184 -3.45 4.77 -4.35
CA ALA A 184 -4.47 4.64 -3.32
C ALA A 184 -5.82 5.21 -3.75
N GLN A 185 -6.90 4.61 -3.26
CA GLN A 185 -8.25 5.17 -3.40
C GLN A 185 -8.89 5.15 -2.02
N GLY A 186 -9.76 6.13 -1.74
CA GLY A 186 -10.47 6.14 -0.49
C GLY A 186 -11.66 7.08 -0.47
N ILE A 187 -12.54 6.84 0.50
CA ILE A 187 -13.70 7.68 0.76
C ILE A 187 -13.75 7.93 2.27
N VAL A 188 -13.88 9.18 2.68
CA VAL A 188 -14.14 9.58 4.08
C VAL A 188 -15.59 10.04 4.19
N ILE A 189 -16.26 9.60 5.25
CA ILE A 189 -17.60 10.04 5.60
C ILE A 189 -17.47 11.08 6.71
N ASP A 190 -17.92 12.30 6.45
CA ASP A 190 -18.03 13.35 7.46
C ASP A 190 -19.08 12.93 8.51
N PRO A 191 -18.70 12.77 9.78
CA PRO A 191 -19.61 12.30 10.82
C PRO A 191 -20.67 13.34 11.25
N GLU A 192 -20.48 14.61 10.92
CA GLU A 192 -21.42 15.70 11.26
C GLU A 192 -22.44 15.91 10.13
N THR A 193 -21.97 15.97 8.89
CA THR A 193 -22.84 16.26 7.72
C THR A 193 -23.31 15.01 6.99
N GLY A 194 -22.63 13.88 7.16
CA GLY A 194 -22.84 12.66 6.36
C GLY A 194 -22.30 12.76 4.93
N LEU A 195 -21.62 13.86 4.55
CA LEU A 195 -21.04 13.99 3.22
C LEU A 195 -19.93 12.97 3.00
N ARG A 196 -19.82 12.45 1.77
CA ARG A 196 -18.78 11.51 1.37
C ARG A 196 -17.75 12.24 0.50
N HIS A 197 -16.53 12.29 0.99
CA HIS A 197 -15.39 12.87 0.28
C HIS A 197 -14.59 11.72 -0.31
N GLY A 198 -14.54 11.61 -1.63
CA GLY A 198 -13.70 10.65 -2.34
C GLY A 198 -12.35 11.25 -2.69
N GLY A 199 -11.29 10.45 -2.62
CA GLY A 199 -9.97 10.83 -3.10
C GLY A 199 -9.36 9.73 -3.97
N ALA A 200 -8.64 10.17 -5.01
CA ALA A 200 -8.01 9.31 -5.99
C ALA A 200 -6.55 9.70 -6.19
N ASP A 201 -5.66 8.71 -6.18
CA ASP A 201 -4.21 8.96 -6.21
C ASP A 201 -3.71 9.38 -7.59
N PRO A 202 -3.11 10.59 -7.72
CA PRO A 202 -2.60 11.09 -9.00
C PRO A 202 -1.33 10.37 -9.47
N ARG A 203 -0.79 9.43 -8.68
CA ARG A 203 0.24 8.48 -9.15
C ARG A 203 -0.29 7.56 -10.24
N ARG A 204 -1.61 7.45 -10.39
CA ARG A 204 -2.32 6.69 -11.43
C ARG A 204 -3.48 7.52 -12.00
N ASP A 205 -4.17 6.95 -12.99
CA ASP A 205 -5.31 7.58 -13.64
C ASP A 205 -6.65 7.33 -12.90
N GLY A 206 -6.61 7.23 -11.56
CA GLY A 206 -7.81 6.98 -10.75
C GLY A 206 -8.77 8.18 -10.72
N GLN A 207 -10.04 7.94 -10.40
CA GLN A 207 -11.06 8.99 -10.29
C GLN A 207 -11.98 8.75 -9.10
N ALA A 208 -12.45 9.84 -8.48
CA ALA A 208 -13.50 9.84 -7.48
C ALA A 208 -14.77 10.48 -8.06
N MET A 209 -15.91 9.80 -7.93
CA MET A 209 -17.20 10.27 -8.42
C MET A 209 -18.29 10.09 -7.36
N GLY A 210 -19.17 11.08 -7.23
CA GLY A 210 -20.39 11.01 -6.41
C GLY A 210 -21.64 10.86 -7.28
N TYR A 211 -22.74 10.42 -6.67
CA TYR A 211 -24.06 10.34 -7.29
C TYR A 211 -25.15 10.74 -6.29
#